data_AF-A0A954IB72-F1
#
_entry.id   AF-A0A954IB72-F1
#
_cell.length_a   1.000
_cell.length_b   1.000
_cell.length_c   1.000
_cell.angle_alpha   90.00
_cell.angle_beta   90.00
_cell.angle_gamma   90.00
#
_symmetry.space_group_name_H-M   'P 1'
#
loop_
_entity.id
_entity.type
_entity.pdbx_description
1 polymer ?
#
loop_
_entity_poly.entity_id
_entity_poly.type
_entity_poly.pdbx_seq_one_letter_code
_entity_poly.pdbx_strand_id
1 'polypeptide(L)'
;MRSLLSAGDLLATIDSAEPSAEAGSQEGYAVAASDLFLVNGKPKADTNGLTDSGAVEIYDAVSRVHLYTLESPGPTVGALFGFSVSISGNTLVVGAHNSGAAGGGNVFVYNLSSTEAEL
;
A
#
# COMPACT_ATOMS: atom_id res chain seq x y z
N MET A 1 -14.37 33.39 6.36
CA MET A 1 -13.56 32.87 7.48
C MET A 1 -12.74 31.72 6.96
N ARG A 2 -11.40 31.85 6.90
CA ARG A 2 -10.53 30.71 6.60
C ARG A 2 -10.38 29.94 7.91
N SER A 3 -10.85 28.69 7.96
CA SER A 3 -10.48 27.80 9.05
C SER A 3 -8.97 27.65 9.02
N LEU A 4 -8.27 28.19 10.02
CA LEU A 4 -6.86 27.94 10.21
C LEU A 4 -6.78 26.55 10.85
N LEU A 5 -6.27 25.58 10.09
CA LEU A 5 -5.99 24.26 10.63
C LEU A 5 -5.08 24.42 11.85
N SER A 6 -5.53 23.89 12.98
CA SER A 6 -4.77 23.84 14.22
C SER A 6 -3.91 22.58 14.28
N ALA A 7 -2.92 22.56 15.16
CA ALA A 7 -2.11 21.36 15.37
C ALA A 7 -3.01 20.21 15.86
N GLY A 8 -3.03 19.11 15.12
CA GLY A 8 -3.87 17.95 15.42
C GLY A 8 -5.21 17.91 14.67
N ASP A 9 -5.51 18.91 13.83
CA ASP A 9 -6.69 18.85 12.97
C ASP A 9 -6.57 17.70 11.96
N LEU A 10 -7.65 16.93 11.82
CA LEU A 10 -7.77 15.92 10.76
C LEU A 10 -7.77 16.63 9.41
N LEU A 11 -6.78 16.31 8.56
CA LEU A 11 -6.66 16.90 7.23
C LEU A 11 -7.53 16.19 6.19
N ALA A 12 -7.56 14.85 6.23
CA ALA A 12 -8.30 14.01 5.31
C ALA A 12 -8.46 12.59 5.85
N THR A 13 -9.53 11.92 5.42
CA THR A 13 -9.66 10.46 5.45
C THR A 13 -9.52 9.98 4.00
N ILE A 14 -8.71 8.94 3.79
CA ILE A 14 -8.57 8.29 2.50
C ILE A 14 -9.22 6.93 2.64
N ASP A 15 -10.27 6.70 1.87
CA ASP A 15 -10.91 5.40 1.78
C ASP A 15 -10.18 4.55 0.72
N SER A 16 -10.13 3.24 0.95
CA SER A 16 -9.54 2.30 -0.01
C SER A 16 -10.23 2.41 -1.37
N ALA A 17 -9.43 2.45 -2.43
CA ALA A 17 -9.93 2.66 -3.79
C ALA A 17 -10.15 1.31 -4.47
N GLU A 18 -11.26 0.65 -4.15
CA GLU A 18 -12.01 -0.36 -4.92
C GLU A 18 -13.13 -0.93 -3.99
N PRO A 19 -14.25 -1.46 -4.53
CA PRO A 19 -15.48 -1.74 -3.76
C PRO A 19 -15.45 -3.01 -2.90
N SER A 20 -14.32 -3.68 -2.74
CA SER A 20 -14.12 -4.64 -1.66
C SER A 20 -13.01 -4.16 -0.75
N ALA A 21 -13.40 -3.37 0.25
CA ALA A 21 -12.99 -3.75 1.60
C ALA A 21 -13.48 -5.21 1.78
N GLU A 22 -12.73 -6.19 1.23
CA GLU A 22 -12.97 -7.61 1.50
C GLU A 22 -13.01 -7.65 3.03
N ALA A 23 -14.16 -8.00 3.60
CA ALA A 23 -14.33 -7.93 5.04
C ALA A 23 -13.24 -8.78 5.70
N GLY A 24 -12.23 -8.15 6.29
CA GLY A 24 -11.04 -8.84 6.79
C GLY A 24 -9.70 -8.49 6.12
N SER A 25 -9.67 -7.67 5.06
CA SER A 25 -8.43 -7.25 4.34
C SER A 25 -7.37 -6.57 5.20
N GLN A 26 -7.73 -6.15 6.40
CA GLN A 26 -6.89 -5.37 7.31
C GLN A 26 -6.34 -4.11 6.61
N GLU A 27 -7.24 -3.31 6.05
CA GLU A 27 -6.86 -2.01 5.50
C GLU A 27 -6.27 -1.12 6.61
N GLY A 28 -5.26 -0.32 6.26
CA GLY A 28 -4.55 0.51 7.23
C GLY A 28 -3.63 -0.28 8.16
N TYR A 29 -3.35 -1.56 7.90
CA TYR A 29 -2.51 -2.39 8.77
C TYR A 29 -1.10 -1.83 8.92
N ALA A 30 -0.53 -1.37 7.82
CA ALA A 30 0.75 -0.68 7.79
C ALA A 30 0.63 0.55 6.89
N VAL A 31 1.13 1.69 7.35
CA VAL A 31 1.10 2.94 6.59
C VAL A 31 2.48 3.56 6.49
N ALA A 32 2.76 4.17 5.35
CA ALA A 32 3.97 4.97 5.15
C ALA A 32 3.64 6.21 4.32
N ALA A 33 4.39 7.29 4.52
CA ALA A 33 4.18 8.54 3.83
C ALA A 33 5.51 9.17 3.39
N SER A 34 5.47 9.83 2.25
CA SER A 34 6.49 10.74 1.75
C SER A 34 5.82 12.04 1.28
N ASP A 35 6.61 12.99 0.79
CA ASP A 35 6.08 14.24 0.23
C ASP A 35 5.18 14.02 -1.01
N LEU A 36 5.34 12.89 -1.69
CA LEU A 36 4.63 12.58 -2.94
C LEU A 36 3.58 11.47 -2.78
N PHE A 37 3.79 10.53 -1.87
CA PHE A 37 2.97 9.32 -1.78
C PHE A 37 2.51 9.01 -0.36
N LEU A 38 1.29 8.49 -0.27
CA LEU A 38 0.75 7.80 0.90
C LEU A 38 0.58 6.33 0.54
N VAL A 39 0.93 5.44 1.45
CA VAL A 39 0.98 4.00 1.23
C VAL A 39 0.14 3.30 2.28
N ASN A 40 -0.75 2.42 1.84
CA ASN A 40 -1.67 1.65 2.66
C ASN A 40 -1.45 0.15 2.43
N GLY A 41 -0.97 -0.56 3.44
CA GLY A 41 -0.80 -2.00 3.43
C GLY A 41 -2.10 -2.74 3.78
N LYS A 42 -2.45 -3.74 2.96
CA LYS A 42 -3.63 -4.61 3.09
C LYS A 42 -3.19 -6.09 3.07
N PRO A 43 -2.51 -6.58 4.12
CA PRO A 43 -1.90 -7.91 4.10
C PRO A 43 -2.92 -9.04 3.88
N LYS A 44 -4.19 -8.85 4.23
CA LYS A 44 -5.24 -9.86 4.06
C LYS A 44 -6.12 -9.65 2.83
N ALA A 45 -5.67 -8.82 1.89
CA ALA A 45 -6.36 -8.69 0.62
C ALA A 45 -6.26 -10.00 -0.16
N ASP A 46 -7.37 -10.43 -0.74
CA ASP A 46 -7.44 -11.59 -1.62
C ASP A 46 -7.15 -11.14 -3.04
N THR A 47 -5.90 -11.32 -3.50
CA THR A 47 -5.46 -10.96 -4.86
C THR A 47 -5.41 -12.19 -5.75
N ASN A 48 -5.78 -12.04 -7.03
CA ASN A 48 -5.77 -13.12 -8.01
C ASN A 48 -6.48 -14.42 -7.56
N GLY A 49 -7.52 -14.31 -6.71
CA GLY A 49 -8.24 -15.46 -6.15
C GLY A 49 -7.47 -16.25 -5.09
N LEU A 50 -6.36 -15.70 -4.56
CA LEU A 50 -5.55 -16.31 -3.51
C LEU A 50 -5.82 -15.65 -2.17
N THR A 51 -6.30 -16.44 -1.21
CA THR A 51 -6.63 -15.95 0.14
C THR A 51 -5.41 -15.39 0.85
N ASP A 52 -5.58 -14.22 1.48
CA ASP A 52 -4.57 -13.55 2.30
C ASP A 52 -3.21 -13.38 1.58
N SER A 53 -3.23 -13.22 0.26
CA SER A 53 -2.02 -13.00 -0.55
C SER A 53 -1.46 -11.59 -0.36
N GLY A 54 -2.33 -10.62 -0.08
CA GLY A 54 -2.02 -9.27 0.34
C GLY A 54 -1.77 -8.29 -0.80
N ALA A 55 -2.00 -7.01 -0.52
CA ALA A 55 -1.84 -5.89 -1.44
C ALA A 55 -1.29 -4.64 -0.74
N VAL A 56 -0.83 -3.67 -1.54
CA VAL A 56 -0.50 -2.32 -1.10
C VAL A 56 -1.14 -1.31 -2.03
N GLU A 57 -1.90 -0.37 -1.50
CA GLU A 57 -2.43 0.77 -2.26
C GLU A 57 -1.53 1.99 -2.09
N ILE A 58 -1.34 2.74 -3.17
CA ILE A 58 -0.53 3.96 -3.21
C ILE A 58 -1.42 5.10 -3.68
N TYR A 59 -1.33 6.22 -2.97
CA TYR A 59 -2.08 7.44 -3.23
C TYR A 59 -1.13 8.60 -3.40
N ASP A 60 -1.56 9.59 -4.17
CA ASP A 60 -0.88 10.87 -4.25
C ASP A 60 -1.07 11.65 -2.93
N ALA A 61 0.01 12.16 -2.35
CA ALA A 61 -0.04 12.81 -1.04
C ALA A 61 -0.76 14.17 -1.05
N VAL A 62 -0.93 14.80 -2.23
CA VAL A 62 -1.50 16.15 -2.38
C VAL A 62 -2.94 16.14 -2.88
N SER A 63 -3.31 15.24 -3.76
CA SER A 63 -4.67 15.10 -4.29
C SER A 63 -5.45 14.01 -3.56
N ARG A 64 -4.75 13.11 -2.85
CA ARG A 64 -5.31 11.97 -2.12
C ARG A 64 -6.04 10.99 -3.04
N VAL A 65 -5.74 11.08 -4.34
CA VAL A 65 -6.24 10.19 -5.37
C VAL A 65 -5.41 8.91 -5.36
N HIS A 66 -6.09 7.78 -5.52
CA HIS A 66 -5.45 6.49 -5.70
C HIS A 66 -4.66 6.46 -7.01
N LEU A 67 -3.41 6.00 -6.95
CA LEU A 67 -2.52 5.90 -8.09
C LEU A 67 -2.34 4.45 -8.53
N TYR A 68 -2.03 3.56 -7.59
CA TYR A 68 -1.66 2.18 -7.88
C TYR A 68 -2.11 1.23 -6.78
N THR A 69 -2.46 0.00 -7.18
CA THR A 69 -2.45 -1.17 -6.30
C THR A 69 -1.28 -2.06 -6.71
N LEU A 70 -0.39 -2.36 -5.77
CA LEU A 70 0.67 -3.33 -5.93
C LEU A 70 0.25 -4.65 -5.30
N GLU A 71 0.42 -5.71 -6.07
CA GLU A 71 0.30 -7.09 -5.64
C GLU A 71 1.68 -7.73 -5.59
N SER A 72 1.83 -8.82 -4.83
CA SER A 72 3.08 -9.59 -4.84
C SER A 72 3.38 -10.11 -6.26
N PRO A 73 4.61 -9.99 -6.79
CA PRO A 73 4.97 -10.53 -8.11
C PRO A 73 4.97 -12.08 -8.15
N GLY A 74 4.97 -12.72 -6.99
CA GLY A 74 4.75 -14.15 -6.83
C GLY A 74 3.75 -14.37 -5.70
N PRO A 75 2.45 -14.16 -5.93
CA PRO A 75 1.46 -14.25 -4.88
C PRO A 75 1.27 -15.72 -4.50
N THR A 76 1.23 -15.98 -3.20
CA THR A 76 0.93 -17.31 -2.64
C THR A 76 -0.10 -17.13 -1.53
N VAL A 77 -0.83 -18.19 -1.23
CA VAL A 77 -1.85 -18.17 -0.16
C VAL A 77 -1.18 -17.81 1.16
N GLY A 78 -1.71 -16.80 1.84
CA GLY A 78 -1.20 -16.34 3.13
C GLY A 78 0.16 -15.66 3.06
N ALA A 79 0.63 -15.20 1.89
CA ALA A 79 1.89 -14.48 1.72
C ALA A 79 1.95 -13.18 2.53
N LEU A 80 0.79 -12.55 2.74
CA LEU A 80 0.61 -11.32 3.50
C LEU A 80 1.48 -10.17 2.98
N PHE A 81 1.50 -9.98 1.66
CA PHE A 81 2.16 -8.84 1.04
C PHE A 81 1.53 -7.52 1.52
N GLY A 82 2.35 -6.55 1.91
CA GLY A 82 1.87 -5.32 2.56
C GLY A 82 1.79 -5.41 4.08
N PHE A 83 2.27 -6.49 4.70
CA PHE A 83 2.35 -6.62 6.16
C PHE A 83 3.23 -5.55 6.80
N SER A 84 4.25 -5.09 6.08
CA SER A 84 5.08 -3.95 6.48
C SER A 84 5.42 -3.11 5.26
N VAL A 85 5.42 -1.80 5.42
CA VAL A 85 5.75 -0.84 4.35
C VAL A 85 6.68 0.24 4.88
N SER A 86 7.58 0.71 4.03
CA SER A 86 8.42 1.90 4.27
C SER A 86 8.69 2.60 2.96
N ILE A 87 8.72 3.94 2.98
CA ILE A 87 8.98 4.72 1.78
C ILE A 87 10.00 5.83 2.05
N SER A 88 10.87 6.09 1.08
CA SER A 88 11.77 7.25 1.07
C SER A 88 11.89 7.80 -0.34
N GLY A 89 11.45 9.04 -0.54
CA GLY A 89 11.27 9.62 -1.88
C GLY A 89 10.36 8.74 -2.73
N ASN A 90 10.86 8.26 -3.87
CA ASN A 90 10.14 7.35 -4.76
C ASN A 90 10.44 5.86 -4.50
N THR A 91 11.27 5.52 -3.51
CA THR A 91 11.60 4.12 -3.21
C THR A 91 10.67 3.57 -2.15
N LEU A 92 9.82 2.61 -2.53
CA LEU A 92 8.92 1.88 -1.65
C LEU A 92 9.49 0.50 -1.35
N VAL A 93 9.49 0.11 -0.08
CA VAL A 93 9.84 -1.23 0.40
C VAL A 93 8.59 -1.88 1.00
N VAL A 94 8.28 -3.10 0.57
CA VAL A 94 7.12 -3.87 1.03
C VAL A 94 7.57 -5.25 1.52
N GLY A 95 7.19 -5.60 2.73
CA GLY A 95 7.40 -6.94 3.28
C GLY A 95 6.20 -7.86 3.03
N ALA A 96 6.48 -9.14 2.79
CA ALA A 96 5.50 -10.21 2.74
C ALA A 96 5.98 -11.37 3.62
N HIS A 97 5.39 -11.50 4.82
CA HIS A 97 6.01 -12.27 5.90
C HIS A 97 6.11 -13.77 5.61
N ASN A 98 5.24 -14.32 4.76
CA ASN A 98 5.11 -15.77 4.54
C ASN A 98 5.24 -16.15 3.05
N SER A 99 6.05 -15.40 2.31
CA SER A 99 6.18 -15.58 0.85
C SER A 99 7.46 -16.31 0.43
N GLY A 100 8.36 -16.58 1.38
CA GLY A 100 9.67 -17.19 1.16
C GLY A 100 9.72 -18.69 1.47
N ALA A 101 10.86 -19.31 1.15
CA ALA A 101 11.08 -20.73 1.41
C ALA A 101 11.01 -21.05 2.91
N ALA A 102 10.47 -22.23 3.24
CA ALA A 102 10.33 -22.73 4.62
C ALA A 102 9.58 -21.78 5.58
N GLY A 103 8.63 -20.99 5.06
CA GLY A 103 7.85 -20.03 5.86
C GLY A 103 8.59 -18.73 6.19
N GLY A 104 9.69 -18.45 5.48
CA GLY A 104 10.37 -17.16 5.53
C GLY A 104 9.58 -16.04 4.84
N GLY A 105 10.02 -14.80 5.03
CA GLY A 105 9.45 -13.64 4.33
C GLY A 105 10.31 -13.20 3.15
N ASN A 106 9.69 -12.50 2.20
CA ASN A 106 10.40 -11.72 1.19
C ASN A 106 10.22 -10.22 1.43
N VAL A 107 11.14 -9.45 0.88
CA VAL A 107 11.07 -7.99 0.81
C VAL A 107 11.14 -7.58 -0.65
N PHE A 108 10.21 -6.73 -1.07
CA PHE A 108 10.10 -6.21 -2.42
C PHE A 108 10.41 -4.72 -2.40
N VAL A 109 11.19 -4.27 -3.39
CA VAL A 109 11.59 -2.87 -3.52
C VAL A 109 11.08 -2.34 -4.86
N TYR A 110 10.33 -1.25 -4.81
CA TYR A 110 9.69 -0.62 -5.95
C TYR A 110 10.20 0.80 -6.13
N ASN A 111 10.34 1.20 -7.39
CA ASN A 111 10.52 2.60 -7.77
C ASN A 111 9.16 3.13 -8.25
N LEU A 112 8.65 4.16 -7.57
CA LEU A 112 7.37 4.83 -7.86
C LEU A 112 7.53 6.09 -8.70
N SER A 113 8.72 6.37 -9.24
CA SER A 113 8.89 7.43 -10.22
C SER A 113 8.07 7.05 -11.45
N SER A 114 7.07 7.87 -11.77
CA SER A 114 6.37 7.80 -13.05
C SER A 114 7.39 8.04 -14.17
N THR A 115 7.82 6.98 -14.85
CA THR A 115 8.37 7.15 -16.19
C THR A 115 7.18 7.46 -17.07
N GLU A 116 6.95 8.74 -17.38
CA GLU A 116 6.31 9.02 -18.67
C GLU A 116 7.20 8.34 -19.70
N ALA A 117 6.70 7.27 -20.31
CA ALA A 117 7.25 6.83 -21.57
C ALA A 117 6.95 7.97 -22.54
N GLU A 118 7.95 8.82 -22.79
CA GLU A 118 7.91 9.70 -23.96
C GLU A 118 7.74 8.80 -25.19
N LEU A 119 6.53 8.79 -25.74
CA LEU A 119 6.22 8.29 -27.08
C LEU A 119 5.87 9.47 -27.98
#